data_AF-A0A962AWU3-F1
#
_entry.id   AF-A0A962AWU3-F1
#
_cell.length_a   1.000
_cell.length_b   1.000
_cell.length_c   1.000
_cell.angle_alpha   90.00
_cell.angle_beta   90.00
_cell.angle_gamma   90.00
#
_symmetry.space_group_name_H-M   'P 1'
#
loop_
_entity.id
_entity.type
_entity.pdbx_description
1 polymer ?
#
loop_
_entity_poly.entity_id
_entity_poly.type
_entity_poly.pdbx_seq_one_letter_code
_entity_poly.pdbx_strand_id
1 'polypeptide(L)' 'MAAPKPEPFRIAVPQDVLDDLRARLSRARFPDEAPEAPWSFGTSVGYMRDLVAYWR' A
#
# COMPACT_ATOMS: atom_id res chain seq x y z
N MET A 1 -15.77 38.83 2.50
CA MET A 1 -15.37 37.99 1.35
C MET A 1 -16.10 36.67 1.45
N ALA A 2 -16.78 36.20 0.40
CA ALA A 2 -17.48 34.91 0.44
C ALA A 2 -16.47 33.76 0.39
N ALA A 3 -16.73 32.68 1.14
CA ALA A 3 -15.90 31.48 1.11
C ALA A 3 -16.08 30.76 -0.25
N PRO A 4 -15.01 30.17 -0.82
CA PRO A 4 -15.10 29.44 -2.08
C PRO A 4 -16.05 28.24 -1.95
N LYS A 5 -16.84 27.99 -3.00
CA LYS A 5 -17.68 26.80 -3.09
C LYS A 5 -16.82 25.60 -3.50
N PRO A 6 -17.06 24.41 -2.92
CA PRO A 6 -16.37 23.20 -3.36
C PRO A 6 -16.85 22.81 -4.76
N GLU A 7 -15.89 22.44 -5.62
CA GLU A 7 -16.15 21.94 -6.96
C GLU A 7 -16.27 20.40 -6.96
N PRO A 8 -17.14 19.81 -7.80
CA PRO A 8 -17.20 18.36 -7.96
C PRO A 8 -15.86 17.77 -8.42
N PHE A 9 -15.44 16.70 -7.77
CA PHE A 9 -14.21 15.99 -8.10
C PHE A 9 -14.50 14.50 -8.34
N ARG A 10 -13.91 13.95 -9.41
CA ARG A 10 -13.96 12.53 -9.72
C ARG A 10 -12.56 11.94 -9.62
N ILE A 11 -12.40 10.94 -8.75
CA ILE A 11 -11.18 10.14 -8.71
C ILE A 11 -11.09 9.34 -10.02
N ALA A 12 -9.99 9.50 -10.73
CA ALA A 12 -9.64 8.69 -11.88
C ALA A 12 -8.20 8.21 -11.67
N VAL A 13 -8.03 6.89 -11.51
CA VAL A 13 -6.72 6.26 -11.40
C VAL A 13 -6.38 5.65 -12.76
N PRO A 14 -5.37 6.19 -13.47
CA PRO A 14 -4.93 5.64 -14.74
C PRO A 14 -4.47 4.18 -14.64
N GLN A 15 -4.66 3.40 -15.71
CA GLN A 15 -4.33 1.97 -15.71
C GLN A 15 -2.83 1.71 -15.54
N ASP A 16 -1.97 2.56 -16.11
CA ASP A 16 -0.52 2.48 -15.98
C ASP A 16 -0.04 2.63 -14.52
N VAL A 17 -0.74 3.42 -13.71
CA VAL A 17 -0.48 3.51 -12.25
C VAL A 17 -0.78 2.18 -11.56
N LEU A 18 -1.87 1.50 -11.93
CA LEU A 18 -2.21 0.19 -11.38
C LEU A 18 -1.22 -0.90 -11.83
N ASP A 19 -0.75 -0.82 -13.07
CA ASP A 19 0.22 -1.75 -13.62
C ASP A 19 1.59 -1.58 -12.95
N ASP A 20 2.05 -0.33 -12.73
CA ASP A 20 3.26 -0.04 -11.96
C ASP A 20 3.14 -0.52 -10.51
N LEU A 21 1.98 -0.29 -9.86
CA LEU A 21 1.72 -0.79 -8.51
C LEU A 21 1.89 -2.31 -8.43
N ARG A 22 1.22 -3.08 -9.30
CA ARG A 22 1.34 -4.55 -9.35
C ARG A 22 2.77 -5.00 -9.63
N ALA A 23 3.47 -4.30 -10.53
CA ALA A 23 4.87 -4.59 -10.84
C ALA A 23 5.79 -4.34 -9.63
N ARG A 24 5.52 -3.32 -8.80
CA ARG A 24 6.29 -3.08 -7.57
C ARG A 24 5.97 -4.07 -6.48
N LEU A 25 4.69 -4.37 -6.24
CA LEU A 25 4.26 -5.38 -5.27
C LEU A 25 4.86 -6.76 -5.58
N SER A 26 4.90 -7.16 -6.86
CA SER A 26 5.49 -8.46 -7.28
C SER A 26 7.01 -8.54 -7.11
N ARG A 27 7.71 -7.40 -7.01
CA ARG A 27 9.16 -7.30 -6.81
C ARG A 27 9.54 -6.96 -5.36
N ALA A 28 8.57 -6.90 -4.45
CA ALA A 28 8.80 -6.55 -3.07
C ALA A 28 9.81 -7.51 -2.43
N ARG A 29 10.86 -6.94 -1.82
CA ARG A 29 11.85 -7.68 -1.02
C ARG A 29 11.50 -7.46 0.44
N PHE A 30 11.29 -8.55 1.15
CA PHE A 30 10.94 -8.53 2.57
C PHE A 30 12.19 -8.83 3.40
N PRO A 31 12.37 -8.14 4.55
CA PRO A 31 13.42 -8.48 5.50
C PRO A 31 13.08 -9.80 6.22
N ASP A 32 13.98 -10.23 7.09
CA ASP A 32 13.70 -11.29 8.06
C ASP A 32 12.78 -10.78 9.18
N GLU A 33 12.00 -11.67 9.78
CA GLU A 33 11.15 -11.33 10.94
C GLU A 33 12.01 -11.14 12.19
N ALA A 34 11.62 -10.20 13.06
CA ALA A 34 12.28 -9.96 14.33
C ALA A 34 12.09 -11.17 15.28
N PRO A 35 13.00 -11.38 16.26
CA PRO A 35 13.01 -12.58 17.10
C PRO A 35 11.87 -12.68 18.12
N GLU A 36 11.22 -11.56 18.48
CA GLU A 36 10.07 -11.57 19.38
C GLU A 36 8.75 -11.83 18.63
N ALA A 37 7.63 -11.80 19.35
CA ALA A 37 6.32 -11.99 18.75
C ALA A 37 6.04 -10.98 17.61
N PRO A 38 5.19 -11.35 16.64
CA PRO A 38 4.73 -10.42 15.60
C PRO A 38 4.24 -9.11 16.23
N TRP A 39 4.57 -7.98 15.60
CA TRP A 39 4.23 -6.62 16.05
C TRP A 39 5.03 -6.05 17.22
N SER A 40 5.88 -6.81 17.92
CA SER A 40 6.69 -6.29 19.03
C SER A 40 7.65 -5.17 18.63
N PHE A 41 8.13 -5.18 17.39
CA PHE A 41 9.11 -4.21 16.88
C PHE A 41 8.61 -3.40 15.68
N GLY A 42 7.29 -3.27 15.55
CA GLY A 42 6.65 -2.71 14.37
C GLY A 42 6.05 -3.80 13.48
N THR A 43 5.65 -3.45 12.26
CA THR A 43 4.81 -4.32 11.42
C THR A 43 5.39 -5.71 11.22
N SER A 44 4.57 -6.74 11.45
CA SER A 44 4.95 -8.13 11.18
C SER A 44 5.26 -8.34 9.70
N VAL A 45 6.39 -8.99 9.43
CA VAL A 45 6.79 -9.36 8.06
C VAL A 45 5.80 -10.38 7.49
N GLY A 46 5.36 -11.36 8.29
CA GLY A 46 4.33 -12.32 7.90
C GLY A 46 3.04 -11.62 7.42
N TYR A 47 2.50 -10.70 8.22
CA TYR A 47 1.33 -9.92 7.84
C TYR A 47 1.53 -9.12 6.55
N MET A 48 2.69 -8.46 6.39
CA MET A 48 2.98 -7.69 5.19
C MET A 48 3.06 -8.55 3.93
N ARG A 49 3.56 -9.78 4.03
CA ARG A 49 3.59 -10.72 2.91
C ARG A 49 2.17 -11.08 2.47
N ASP A 50 1.28 -11.38 3.42
CA ASP A 50 -0.12 -11.70 3.13
C ASP A 50 -0.85 -10.50 2.51
N LEU A 51 -0.63 -9.30 3.05
CA LEU A 51 -1.22 -8.08 2.52
C LEU A 51 -0.75 -7.78 1.09
N VAL A 52 0.55 -7.92 0.81
CA VAL A 52 1.10 -7.73 -0.55
C VAL A 52 0.55 -8.80 -1.51
N ALA A 53 0.40 -10.04 -1.06
CA ALA A 53 -0.17 -11.11 -1.86
C ALA A 53 -1.65 -10.86 -2.20
N TYR A 54 -2.42 -10.36 -1.24
CA TYR A 54 -3.83 -9.99 -1.44
C TYR A 54 -3.98 -8.79 -2.39
N TRP A 55 -3.10 -7.80 -2.28
CA TRP A 55 -3.25 -6.53 -2.99
C TRP A 55 -2.74 -6.56 -4.44
N ARG A 56 -1.91 -7.54 -4.79
CA ARG A 56 -1.40 -7.74 -6.16
C ARG A 56 -2.50 -8.22 -7.11
#